data_AF-A0A966FHG5-F1
#
_entry.id   AF-A0A966FHG5-F1
#
_cell.length_a   1.000
_cell.length_b   1.000
_cell.length_c   1.000
_cell.angle_alpha   90.00
_cell.angle_beta   90.00
_cell.angle_gamma   90.00
#
_symmetry.space_group_name_H-M   'P 1'
#
loop_
_entity.id
_entity.type
_entity.pdbx_description
1 polymer ?
#
loop_
_entity_poly.entity_id
_entity_poly.type
_entity_poly.pdbx_seq_one_letter_code
_entity_poly.pdbx_strand_id
1 'polypeptide(L)'
;SFQCNGLNHATWYSDILIQGQPLTDHLKPLPAPDGLDEEHKLRFELSLALARQNPGFWPNSYLPYYRFPKLFVAQARQVGPRSDVVAASLARYYDHFASEGQSATPQLRWFRGSAGFGDLAVRVIQALTSQIPQELVLNLPNLGATDAFVPDTVIETRVRVSRAGIERLPAPPIPLAYRRLATELEQYQRLSAAAAASGDLQAQTNALAANPLVAHHTLAKRMLERASASYDTLLRTTL
;
A
#
# COMPACT_ATOMS: atom_id res chain seq x y z
N SER A 1 -7.64 19.00 1.48
CA SER A 1 -6.18 18.78 1.55
C SER A 1 -5.90 17.80 2.67
N PHE A 2 -4.66 17.34 2.82
CA PHE A 2 -4.22 16.49 3.93
C PHE A 2 -2.69 16.51 3.98
N GLN A 3 -2.13 15.96 5.05
CA GLN A 3 -0.71 15.62 5.20
C GLN A 3 -0.55 14.10 5.24
N CYS A 4 0.62 13.56 4.89
CA CYS A 4 0.86 12.11 4.97
C CYS A 4 2.32 11.74 5.18
N ASN A 5 2.55 10.66 5.92
CA ASN A 5 3.86 10.06 6.15
C ASN A 5 3.75 8.54 6.32
N GLY A 6 4.65 7.79 5.70
CA GLY A 6 4.81 6.37 5.92
C GLY A 6 5.43 5.68 4.71
N LEU A 7 5.17 4.38 4.58
CA LEU A 7 5.59 3.57 3.44
C LEU A 7 4.35 3.24 2.60
N ASN A 8 4.52 2.87 1.33
CA ASN A 8 3.38 2.40 0.52
C ASN A 8 2.59 1.32 1.27
N HIS A 9 1.25 1.48 1.32
CA HIS A 9 0.33 0.63 2.10
C HIS A 9 0.54 0.62 3.63
N ALA A 10 1.35 1.52 4.18
CA ALA A 10 1.57 1.71 5.62
C ALA A 10 1.66 3.21 5.98
N THR A 11 0.93 4.03 5.23
CA THR A 11 0.88 5.50 5.38
C THR A 11 -0.12 5.91 6.45
N TRP A 12 0.20 6.97 7.19
CA TRP A 12 -0.74 7.71 8.03
C TRP A 12 -1.00 9.08 7.43
N TYR A 13 -2.25 9.55 7.56
CA TYR A 13 -2.70 10.86 7.10
C TYR A 13 -3.08 11.72 8.31
N SER A 14 -2.86 13.03 8.23
CA SER A 14 -3.28 14.02 9.24
C SER A 14 -3.82 15.27 8.56
N ASP A 15 -4.39 16.19 9.35
CA ASP A 15 -4.83 17.51 8.88
C ASP A 15 -5.75 17.44 7.65
N ILE A 16 -6.63 16.43 7.63
CA ILE A 16 -7.53 16.20 6.51
C ILE A 16 -8.59 17.30 6.49
N LEU A 17 -8.66 18.04 5.39
CA LEU A 17 -9.71 19.02 5.10
C LEU A 17 -10.59 18.53 3.95
N ILE A 18 -11.89 18.39 4.21
CA ILE A 18 -12.93 18.10 3.21
C ILE A 18 -13.70 19.38 2.95
N GLN A 19 -13.67 19.87 1.69
CA GLN A 19 -14.30 21.15 1.32
C GLN A 19 -13.86 22.32 2.24
N GLY A 20 -12.60 22.31 2.66
CA GLY A 20 -12.03 23.32 3.57
C GLY A 20 -12.35 23.12 5.05
N GLN A 21 -13.18 22.13 5.41
CA GLN A 21 -13.53 21.84 6.80
C GLN A 21 -12.69 20.68 7.36
N PRO A 22 -12.19 20.78 8.60
CA PRO A 22 -11.40 19.71 9.21
C PRO A 22 -12.25 18.46 9.43
N LEU A 23 -11.68 17.31 9.06
CA LEU A 23 -12.22 16.02 9.43
C LEU A 23 -12.03 15.84 10.94
N THR A 24 -13.12 15.77 11.68
CA THR A 24 -13.08 15.69 13.14
C THR A 24 -12.95 14.25 13.63
N ASP A 25 -12.39 14.08 14.81
CA ASP A 25 -12.24 12.76 15.46
C ASP A 25 -13.59 12.14 15.86
N HIS A 26 -14.65 12.96 15.89
CA HIS A 26 -16.01 12.57 16.24
C HIS A 26 -16.84 12.19 15.00
N LEU A 27 -16.27 11.35 14.13
CA LEU A 27 -17.06 10.76 13.06
C LEU A 27 -18.20 9.92 13.67
N LYS A 28 -19.43 10.27 13.31
CA LYS A 28 -20.60 9.41 13.50
C LYS A 28 -20.27 8.01 12.98
N PRO A 29 -20.90 6.95 13.51
CA PRO A 29 -20.76 5.62 12.91
C PRO A 29 -20.97 5.69 11.39
N LEU A 30 -19.91 5.35 10.64
CA LEU A 30 -19.95 5.30 9.19
C LEU A 30 -20.07 3.83 8.79
N PRO A 31 -21.13 3.42 8.08
CA PRO A 31 -21.17 2.09 7.50
C PRO A 31 -20.13 1.99 6.39
N ALA A 32 -19.67 0.76 6.13
CA ALA A 32 -18.85 0.50 4.95
C ALA A 32 -19.65 0.87 3.68
N PRO A 33 -19.00 1.48 2.66
CA PRO A 33 -19.64 1.75 1.38
C PRO A 33 -20.27 0.51 0.74
N ASP A 34 -21.35 0.73 0.00
CA ASP A 34 -22.01 -0.33 -0.77
C ASP A 34 -21.07 -0.93 -1.83
N GLY A 35 -21.28 -2.21 -2.15
CA GLY A 35 -20.51 -2.91 -3.19
C GLY A 35 -19.11 -3.38 -2.77
N LEU A 36 -18.68 -3.10 -1.54
CA LEU A 36 -17.46 -3.69 -0.99
C LEU A 36 -17.65 -5.18 -0.69
N ASP A 37 -16.62 -5.98 -0.93
CA ASP A 37 -16.57 -7.36 -0.45
C ASP A 37 -16.26 -7.41 1.06
N GLU A 38 -16.38 -8.60 1.65
CA GLU A 38 -16.21 -8.79 3.10
C GLU A 38 -14.81 -8.40 3.61
N GLU A 39 -13.77 -8.59 2.79
CA GLU A 39 -12.41 -8.17 3.16
C GLU A 39 -12.30 -6.65 3.23
N HIS A 40 -12.86 -5.94 2.23
CA HIS A 40 -12.86 -4.48 2.20
C HIS A 40 -13.74 -3.86 3.30
N LYS A 41 -14.88 -4.48 3.63
CA LYS A 41 -15.70 -4.08 4.78
C LYS A 41 -14.94 -4.22 6.09
N LEU A 42 -14.25 -5.34 6.29
CA LEU A 42 -13.41 -5.57 7.48
C LEU A 42 -12.28 -4.54 7.58
N ARG A 43 -11.58 -4.26 6.48
CA ARG A 43 -10.54 -3.20 6.43
C ARG A 43 -11.11 -1.85 6.79
N PHE A 44 -12.26 -1.47 6.24
CA PHE A 44 -12.91 -0.20 6.50
C PHE A 44 -13.26 -0.04 7.99
N GLU A 45 -13.92 -1.04 8.58
CA GLU A 45 -14.29 -1.04 9.99
C GLU A 45 -13.05 -0.90 10.90
N LEU A 46 -12.03 -1.72 10.66
CA LEU A 46 -10.82 -1.72 11.47
C LEU A 46 -10.00 -0.43 11.27
N SER A 47 -9.96 0.15 10.08
CA SER A 47 -9.34 1.46 9.83
C SER A 47 -10.04 2.58 10.62
N LEU A 48 -11.37 2.57 10.72
CA LEU A 48 -12.08 3.51 11.58
C LEU A 48 -11.78 3.28 13.06
N ALA A 49 -11.67 2.02 13.50
CA ALA A 49 -11.26 1.71 14.87
C ALA A 49 -9.85 2.20 15.19
N LEU A 50 -8.92 2.05 14.24
CA LEU A 50 -7.55 2.55 14.35
C LEU A 50 -7.50 4.09 14.40
N ALA A 51 -8.28 4.78 13.58
CA ALA A 51 -8.38 6.24 13.61
C ALA A 51 -8.90 6.73 14.98
N ARG A 52 -9.94 6.10 15.54
CA ARG A 52 -10.47 6.45 16.88
C ARG A 52 -9.45 6.26 18.01
N GLN A 53 -8.53 5.30 17.87
CA GLN A 53 -7.45 5.07 18.82
C GLN A 53 -6.30 6.08 18.68
N ASN A 54 -6.24 6.84 17.58
CA ASN A 54 -5.18 7.78 17.26
C ASN A 54 -5.80 9.11 16.77
N PRO A 55 -6.42 9.91 17.65
CA PRO A 55 -7.06 11.17 17.29
C PRO A 55 -6.14 12.08 16.47
N GLY A 56 -6.67 12.70 15.41
CA GLY A 56 -5.93 13.51 14.44
C GLY A 56 -5.21 12.72 13.34
N PHE A 57 -5.17 11.39 13.44
CA PHE A 57 -4.49 10.52 12.48
C PHE A 57 -5.43 9.49 11.83
N TRP A 58 -5.25 9.30 10.53
CA TRP A 58 -6.07 8.43 9.71
C TRP A 58 -5.20 7.37 9.04
N PRO A 59 -5.51 6.08 9.19
CA PRO A 59 -4.65 5.02 8.66
C PRO A 59 -4.92 4.73 7.19
N ASN A 60 -3.88 4.37 6.44
CA ASN A 60 -4.03 3.60 5.22
C ASN A 60 -4.82 2.30 5.49
N SER A 61 -5.70 1.90 4.56
CA SER A 61 -6.59 0.75 4.71
C SER A 61 -5.88 -0.62 4.75
N TYR A 62 -4.56 -0.66 4.57
CA TYR A 62 -3.74 -1.86 4.76
C TYR A 62 -3.12 -1.96 6.17
N LEU A 63 -3.12 -0.91 6.98
CA LEU A 63 -2.63 -0.99 8.36
C LEU A 63 -3.37 -2.02 9.23
N PRO A 64 -4.69 -2.27 9.05
CA PRO A 64 -5.38 -3.34 9.76
C PRO A 64 -4.75 -4.73 9.64
N TYR A 65 -4.10 -5.08 8.51
CA TYR A 65 -3.45 -6.40 8.37
C TYR A 65 -2.34 -6.61 9.42
N TYR A 66 -1.59 -5.56 9.74
CA TYR A 66 -0.52 -5.61 10.73
C TYR A 66 -1.05 -5.62 12.17
N ARG A 67 -2.18 -4.93 12.42
CA ARG A 67 -2.76 -4.89 13.77
C ARG A 67 -3.60 -6.11 14.11
N PHE A 68 -4.33 -6.65 13.13
CA PHE A 68 -5.33 -7.70 13.33
C PHE A 68 -5.14 -8.90 12.38
N PRO A 69 -3.92 -9.45 12.22
CA PRO A 69 -3.62 -10.44 11.18
C PRO A 69 -4.49 -11.70 11.28
N LYS A 70 -4.86 -12.11 12.50
CA LYS A 70 -5.70 -13.30 12.73
C LYS A 70 -7.09 -13.20 12.08
N LEU A 71 -7.69 -12.01 12.05
CA LEU A 71 -9.00 -11.80 11.42
C LEU A 71 -8.91 -11.98 9.90
N PHE A 72 -7.87 -11.44 9.28
CA PHE A 72 -7.62 -11.58 7.85
C PHE A 72 -7.26 -13.01 7.46
N VAL A 73 -6.47 -13.73 8.29
CA VAL A 73 -6.20 -15.16 8.05
C VAL A 73 -7.47 -15.99 8.17
N ALA A 74 -8.34 -15.71 9.14
CA ALA A 74 -9.61 -16.41 9.29
C ALA A 74 -10.53 -16.18 8.08
N GLN A 75 -10.64 -14.92 7.63
CA GLN A 75 -11.41 -14.56 6.44
C GLN A 75 -10.84 -15.25 5.19
N ALA A 76 -9.52 -15.19 4.97
CA ALA A 76 -8.88 -15.79 3.81
C ALA A 76 -9.05 -17.33 3.76
N ARG A 77 -9.14 -18.00 4.91
CA ARG A 77 -9.43 -19.44 4.99
C ARG A 77 -10.86 -19.79 4.56
N GLN A 78 -11.80 -18.85 4.69
CA GLN A 78 -13.19 -19.06 4.29
C GLN A 78 -13.40 -18.81 2.79
N VAL A 79 -12.78 -17.76 2.26
CA VAL A 79 -13.04 -17.31 0.88
C VAL A 79 -11.99 -17.73 -0.14
N GLY A 80 -10.82 -18.18 0.31
CA GLY A 80 -9.68 -18.47 -0.55
C GLY A 80 -8.86 -17.22 -0.89
N PRO A 81 -7.77 -17.38 -1.67
CA PRO A 81 -6.93 -16.25 -2.04
C PRO A 81 -7.63 -15.35 -3.05
N ARG A 82 -7.43 -14.03 -2.91
CA ARG A 82 -8.00 -13.04 -3.84
C ARG A 82 -7.56 -13.25 -5.29
N SER A 83 -6.43 -13.91 -5.53
CA SER A 83 -5.95 -14.29 -6.86
C SER A 83 -6.97 -15.11 -7.64
N ASP A 84 -7.71 -16.00 -6.98
CA ASP A 84 -8.61 -16.95 -7.65
C ASP A 84 -9.87 -16.23 -8.14
N VAL A 85 -10.39 -15.32 -7.31
CA VAL A 85 -11.50 -14.43 -7.68
C VAL A 85 -11.14 -13.57 -8.89
N VAL A 86 -9.90 -13.06 -8.93
CA VAL A 86 -9.40 -12.29 -10.06
C VAL A 86 -9.27 -13.17 -11.30
N ALA A 87 -8.62 -14.33 -11.18
CA ALA A 87 -8.40 -15.25 -12.29
C ALA A 87 -9.72 -15.65 -12.93
N ALA A 88 -10.74 -15.99 -12.13
CA ALA A 88 -12.08 -16.30 -12.58
C ALA A 88 -12.78 -15.12 -13.31
N SER A 89 -12.35 -13.88 -13.05
CA SER A 89 -12.90 -12.68 -13.69
C SER A 89 -12.15 -12.27 -14.97
N LEU A 90 -10.96 -12.82 -15.24
CA LEU A 90 -10.10 -12.36 -16.34
C LEU A 90 -10.75 -12.52 -17.71
N ALA A 91 -11.36 -13.67 -18.00
CA ALA A 91 -12.02 -13.91 -19.29
C ALA A 91 -13.07 -12.83 -19.57
N ARG A 92 -13.95 -12.57 -18.60
CA ARG A 92 -14.96 -11.51 -18.69
C ARG A 92 -14.35 -10.13 -18.92
N TYR A 93 -13.23 -9.80 -18.27
CA TYR A 93 -12.56 -8.52 -18.50
C TYR A 93 -12.03 -8.42 -19.93
N TYR A 94 -11.36 -9.46 -20.43
CA TYR A 94 -10.80 -9.44 -21.78
C TYR A 94 -11.87 -9.45 -22.87
N ASP A 95 -12.96 -10.20 -22.69
CA ASP A 95 -14.10 -10.18 -23.60
C ASP A 95 -14.74 -8.78 -23.64
N HIS A 96 -14.89 -8.15 -22.47
CA HIS A 96 -15.37 -6.76 -22.36
C HIS A 96 -14.44 -5.79 -23.09
N PHE A 97 -13.13 -5.89 -22.87
CA PHE A 97 -12.15 -5.03 -23.55
C PHE A 97 -12.15 -5.23 -25.06
N ALA A 98 -12.28 -6.47 -25.54
CA ALA A 98 -12.35 -6.77 -26.97
C ALA A 98 -13.62 -6.20 -27.62
N SER A 99 -14.76 -6.30 -26.94
CA SER A 99 -16.03 -5.71 -27.38
C SER A 99 -15.94 -4.18 -27.41
N GLU A 100 -15.46 -3.56 -26.34
CA GLU A 100 -15.34 -2.09 -26.27
C GLU A 100 -14.29 -1.55 -27.25
N GLY A 101 -13.23 -2.31 -27.55
CA GLY A 101 -12.23 -1.93 -28.56
C GLY A 101 -12.77 -1.87 -29.99
N GLN A 102 -13.91 -2.50 -30.26
CA GLN A 102 -14.62 -2.44 -31.56
C GLN A 102 -15.77 -1.42 -31.56
N SER A 103 -16.09 -0.85 -30.41
CA SER A 103 -17.17 0.12 -30.27
C SER A 103 -16.75 1.50 -30.76
N ALA A 104 -17.61 2.18 -31.51
CA ALA A 104 -17.40 3.59 -31.87
C ALA A 104 -17.46 4.51 -30.63
N THR A 105 -18.10 4.06 -29.55
CA THR A 105 -18.21 4.79 -28.28
C THR A 105 -17.93 3.84 -27.10
N PRO A 106 -16.65 3.54 -26.81
CA PRO A 106 -16.29 2.59 -25.77
C PRO A 106 -16.77 3.00 -24.37
N GLN A 107 -17.33 2.06 -23.61
CA GLN A 107 -17.75 2.21 -22.21
C GLN A 107 -17.16 1.09 -21.34
N LEU A 108 -16.08 1.39 -20.62
CA LEU A 108 -15.48 0.42 -19.69
C LEU A 108 -16.35 0.22 -18.44
N ARG A 109 -17.01 -0.94 -18.35
CA ARG A 109 -17.84 -1.35 -17.22
C ARG A 109 -17.15 -2.39 -16.34
N TRP A 110 -16.47 -3.34 -16.97
CA TRP A 110 -15.78 -4.42 -16.28
C TRP A 110 -14.28 -4.23 -16.37
N PHE A 111 -13.66 -3.75 -15.30
CA PHE A 111 -12.22 -3.58 -15.19
C PHE A 111 -11.74 -3.83 -13.77
N ARG A 112 -10.42 -3.91 -13.62
CA ARG A 112 -9.75 -4.12 -12.33
C ARG A 112 -9.08 -2.83 -11.88
N GLY A 113 -9.06 -2.62 -10.57
CA GLY A 113 -8.38 -1.49 -9.94
C GLY A 113 -9.36 -0.45 -9.43
N SER A 114 -8.88 0.41 -8.55
CA SER A 114 -9.64 1.58 -8.11
C SER A 114 -9.75 2.58 -9.26
N ALA A 115 -10.95 3.16 -9.42
CA ALA A 115 -11.12 4.32 -10.29
C ALA A 115 -10.07 5.40 -9.93
N GLY A 116 -9.42 5.97 -10.94
CA GLY A 116 -8.45 7.06 -10.77
C GLY A 116 -6.98 6.66 -10.67
N PHE A 117 -6.60 5.38 -10.60
CA PHE A 117 -5.16 5.03 -10.62
C PHE A 117 -4.50 5.41 -11.96
N GLY A 118 -5.16 5.11 -13.08
CA GLY A 118 -4.72 5.56 -14.41
C GLY A 118 -4.63 7.09 -14.48
N ASP A 119 -5.61 7.79 -13.90
CA ASP A 119 -5.61 9.26 -13.84
C ASP A 119 -4.43 9.80 -13.05
N LEU A 120 -4.02 9.14 -11.96
CA LEU A 120 -2.85 9.55 -11.18
C LEU A 120 -1.56 9.44 -12.02
N ALA A 121 -1.38 8.37 -12.78
CA ALA A 121 -0.23 8.22 -13.67
C ALA A 121 -0.19 9.34 -14.72
N VAL A 122 -1.32 9.64 -15.36
CA VAL A 122 -1.44 10.75 -16.33
C VAL A 122 -1.17 12.10 -15.65
N ARG A 123 -1.70 12.33 -14.44
CA ARG A 123 -1.45 13.55 -13.66
C ARG A 123 0.03 13.73 -13.32
N VAL A 124 0.75 12.66 -12.99
CA VAL A 124 2.20 12.72 -12.77
C VAL A 124 2.92 13.13 -14.05
N ILE A 125 2.60 12.51 -15.19
CA ILE A 125 3.20 12.84 -16.50
C ILE A 125 2.92 14.31 -16.85
N GLN A 126 1.69 14.78 -16.68
CA GLN A 126 1.31 16.17 -16.89
C GLN A 126 2.10 17.10 -15.96
N ALA A 127 2.17 16.79 -14.67
CA ALA A 127 2.90 17.60 -13.70
C ALA A 127 4.39 17.73 -14.05
N LEU A 128 5.05 16.66 -14.52
CA LEU A 128 6.44 16.67 -14.96
C LEU A 128 6.71 17.62 -16.15
N THR A 129 5.68 18.01 -16.90
CA THR A 129 5.80 18.97 -18.01
C THR A 129 5.25 20.36 -17.67
N SER A 130 4.55 20.49 -16.54
CA SER A 130 3.87 21.71 -16.13
C SER A 130 4.85 22.77 -15.61
N GLN A 131 4.61 24.03 -15.93
CA GLN A 131 5.31 25.16 -15.29
C GLN A 131 4.80 25.42 -13.87
N ILE A 132 3.51 25.16 -13.64
CA ILE A 132 2.85 25.31 -12.34
C ILE A 132 3.03 24.00 -11.56
N PRO A 133 3.69 24.02 -10.39
CA PRO A 133 3.86 22.82 -9.59
C PRO A 133 2.52 22.23 -9.15
N GLN A 134 2.40 20.91 -9.27
CA GLN A 134 1.24 20.13 -8.83
C GLN A 134 1.59 19.37 -7.56
N GLU A 135 0.73 19.44 -6.55
CA GLU A 135 0.90 18.66 -5.32
C GLU A 135 0.35 17.24 -5.50
N LEU A 136 1.21 16.25 -5.26
CA LEU A 136 0.91 14.82 -5.43
C LEU A 136 1.42 14.04 -4.21
N VAL A 137 0.95 12.80 -4.06
CA VAL A 137 1.50 11.83 -3.10
C VAL A 137 2.23 10.76 -3.89
N LEU A 138 3.55 10.67 -3.71
CA LEU A 138 4.43 9.76 -4.45
C LEU A 138 5.33 8.97 -3.49
N ASN A 139 5.91 7.89 -4.00
CA ASN A 139 6.91 7.08 -3.32
C ASN A 139 8.31 7.47 -3.79
N LEU A 140 9.10 8.10 -2.91
CA LEU A 140 10.43 8.64 -3.21
C LEU A 140 11.38 8.47 -2.02
N PRO A 141 12.72 8.46 -2.20
CA PRO A 141 13.67 8.47 -1.09
C PRO A 141 13.39 9.62 -0.11
N ASN A 142 13.41 9.36 1.19
CA ASN A 142 13.03 10.30 2.26
C ASN A 142 13.79 11.63 2.20
N LEU A 143 15.12 11.58 2.09
CA LEU A 143 16.02 12.74 2.00
C LEU A 143 15.70 13.88 3.01
N GLY A 144 15.31 13.52 4.23
CA GLY A 144 15.01 14.47 5.30
C GLY A 144 13.59 15.02 5.32
N ALA A 145 12.65 14.46 4.54
CA ALA A 145 11.23 14.82 4.65
C ALA A 145 10.65 14.44 6.03
N THR A 146 11.20 13.42 6.70
CA THR A 146 10.89 13.03 8.08
C THR A 146 12.08 12.38 8.77
N ASP A 147 12.12 12.45 10.10
CA ASP A 147 13.09 11.73 10.94
C ASP A 147 12.62 10.30 11.29
N ALA A 148 11.45 9.88 10.81
CA ALA A 148 10.90 8.55 11.10
C ALA A 148 11.63 7.41 10.36
N PHE A 149 12.37 7.74 9.30
CA PHE A 149 13.07 6.81 8.42
C PHE A 149 14.44 7.34 8.06
N VAL A 150 15.38 6.47 7.67
CA VAL A 150 16.69 6.92 7.19
C VAL A 150 16.59 7.60 5.80
N PRO A 151 17.58 8.43 5.40
CA PRO A 151 17.43 9.28 4.21
C PRO A 151 17.19 8.57 2.88
N ASP A 152 17.71 7.35 2.70
CA ASP A 152 17.58 6.56 1.47
C ASP A 152 16.33 5.66 1.44
N THR A 153 15.57 5.59 2.53
CA THR A 153 14.32 4.82 2.58
C THR A 153 13.26 5.47 1.67
N VAL A 154 12.65 4.69 0.78
CA VAL A 154 11.54 5.15 -0.06
C VAL A 154 10.28 5.27 0.80
N ILE A 155 9.76 6.48 0.92
CA ILE A 155 8.56 6.80 1.70
C ILE A 155 7.43 7.29 0.80
N GLU A 156 6.19 7.10 1.23
CA GLU A 156 5.01 7.70 0.62
C GLU A 156 4.72 9.04 1.28
N THR A 157 4.93 10.13 0.54
CA THR A 157 4.79 11.49 1.09
C THR A 157 4.32 12.50 0.04
N ARG A 158 3.99 13.70 0.49
CA ARG A 158 3.60 14.82 -0.38
C ARG A 158 4.81 15.42 -1.07
N VAL A 159 4.61 15.74 -2.34
CA VAL A 159 5.60 16.41 -3.18
C VAL A 159 4.95 17.46 -4.06
N ARG A 160 5.74 18.42 -4.52
CA ARG A 160 5.40 19.29 -5.66
C ARG A 160 6.17 18.83 -6.88
N VAL A 161 5.45 18.54 -7.95
CA VAL A 161 6.01 18.08 -9.22
C VAL A 161 5.80 19.16 -10.28
N SER A 162 6.87 19.52 -10.98
CA SER A 162 6.85 20.46 -12.11
C SER A 162 7.93 20.07 -13.13
N ARG A 163 8.02 20.82 -14.24
CA ARG A 163 9.16 20.73 -15.16
C ARG A 163 10.52 21.04 -14.53
N ALA A 164 10.55 21.72 -13.38
CA ALA A 164 11.78 22.01 -12.64
C ALA A 164 12.25 20.81 -11.78
N GLY A 165 11.44 19.75 -11.69
CA GLY A 165 11.73 18.56 -10.89
C GLY A 165 10.71 18.33 -9.79
N ILE A 166 11.14 17.57 -8.77
CA ILE A 166 10.30 17.13 -7.66
C ILE A 166 10.84 17.72 -6.35
N GLU A 167 10.03 18.57 -5.71
CA GLU A 167 10.27 19.10 -4.37
C GLU A 167 9.53 18.21 -3.35
N ARG A 168 10.24 17.72 -2.33
CA ARG A 168 9.63 16.98 -1.22
C ARG A 168 9.13 17.96 -0.17
N LEU A 169 7.90 17.76 0.30
CA LEU A 169 7.35 18.58 1.38
C LEU A 169 7.67 17.93 2.75
N PRO A 170 7.84 18.72 3.82
CA PRO A 170 7.97 18.19 5.17
C PRO A 170 6.78 17.28 5.52
N ALA A 171 7.07 16.05 5.94
CA ALA A 171 6.05 15.08 6.29
C ALA A 171 5.67 15.20 7.78
N PRO A 172 4.39 14.98 8.14
CA PRO A 172 3.93 15.01 9.53
C PRO A 172 4.55 13.86 10.34
N PRO A 173 4.50 13.90 11.68
CA PRO A 173 4.88 12.75 12.50
C PRO A 173 3.98 11.54 12.22
N ILE A 174 4.53 10.33 12.42
CA ILE A 174 3.74 9.09 12.49
C ILE A 174 3.20 8.94 13.92
N PRO A 175 1.96 8.42 14.12
CA PRO A 175 1.43 8.13 15.45
C PRO A 175 2.40 7.34 16.30
N LEU A 176 2.54 7.74 17.56
CA LEU A 176 3.51 7.14 18.49
C LEU A 176 3.35 5.62 18.59
N ALA A 177 2.10 5.14 18.68
CA ALA A 177 1.78 3.72 18.76
C ALA A 177 2.20 2.89 17.54
N TYR A 178 2.53 3.54 16.42
CA TYR A 178 2.87 2.89 15.14
C TYR A 178 4.30 3.14 14.67
N ARG A 179 5.12 3.90 15.42
CA ARG A 179 6.53 4.10 15.09
C ARG A 179 7.31 2.79 15.03
N ARG A 180 7.05 1.87 15.98
CA ARG A 180 7.68 0.53 15.98
C ARG A 180 7.38 -0.24 14.70
N LEU A 181 6.11 -0.25 14.27
CA LEU A 181 5.72 -0.91 13.02
C LEU A 181 6.42 -0.28 11.82
N ALA A 182 6.52 1.05 11.77
CA ALA A 182 7.23 1.76 10.70
C ALA A 182 8.70 1.31 10.61
N THR A 183 9.41 1.24 11.74
CA THR A 183 10.80 0.75 11.80
C THR A 183 10.92 -0.72 11.39
N GLU A 184 10.02 -1.59 11.82
CA GLU A 184 10.01 -3.00 11.41
C GLU A 184 9.80 -3.16 9.90
N LEU A 185 8.91 -2.36 9.31
CA LEU A 185 8.66 -2.38 7.88
C LEU A 185 9.83 -1.82 7.06
N GLU A 186 10.47 -0.75 7.53
CA GLU A 186 11.70 -0.22 6.93
C GLU A 186 12.80 -1.29 6.95
N GLN A 187 13.04 -1.93 8.10
CA GLN A 187 14.03 -3.00 8.22
C GLN A 187 13.73 -4.16 7.28
N TYR A 188 12.47 -4.61 7.24
CA TYR A 188 12.01 -5.66 6.33
C TYR A 188 12.28 -5.32 4.86
N GLN A 189 11.93 -4.11 4.42
CA GLN A 189 12.11 -3.67 3.03
C GLN A 189 13.60 -3.62 2.65
N ARG A 190 14.45 -3.09 3.53
CA ARG A 190 15.90 -2.99 3.29
C ARG A 190 16.55 -4.38 3.20
N LEU A 191 16.24 -5.27 4.14
CA LEU A 191 16.73 -6.65 4.12
C LEU A 191 16.24 -7.41 2.89
N SER A 192 14.98 -7.19 2.49
CA SER A 192 14.41 -7.82 1.29
C SER A 192 15.10 -7.35 0.01
N ALA A 193 15.39 -6.06 -0.10
CA ALA A 193 16.13 -5.51 -1.24
C ALA A 193 17.56 -6.09 -1.32
N ALA A 194 18.27 -6.16 -0.18
CA ALA A 194 19.61 -6.76 -0.11
C ALA A 194 19.59 -8.25 -0.46
N ALA A 195 18.63 -9.01 0.07
CA ALA A 195 18.47 -10.44 -0.21
C ALA A 195 18.12 -10.72 -1.68
N ALA A 196 17.29 -9.86 -2.29
CA ALA A 196 16.95 -9.96 -3.71
C ALA A 196 18.16 -9.69 -4.61
N ALA A 197 19.06 -8.78 -4.21
CA ALA A 197 20.28 -8.48 -4.95
C ALA A 197 21.36 -9.57 -4.81
N SER A 198 21.45 -10.23 -3.66
CA SER A 198 22.47 -11.26 -3.40
C SER A 198 22.09 -12.67 -3.88
N GLY A 199 20.79 -13.00 -3.89
CA GLY A 199 20.32 -14.37 -4.14
C GLY A 199 20.60 -15.36 -3.01
N ASP A 200 21.17 -14.91 -1.88
CA ASP A 200 21.52 -15.76 -0.74
C ASP A 200 20.28 -16.18 0.06
N LEU A 201 20.10 -17.49 0.23
CA LEU A 201 18.96 -18.08 0.95
C LEU A 201 18.92 -17.65 2.42
N GLN A 202 20.08 -17.47 3.07
CA GLN A 202 20.10 -17.03 4.46
C GLN A 202 19.66 -15.57 4.56
N ALA A 203 20.12 -14.69 3.67
CA ALA A 203 19.64 -13.32 3.55
C ALA A 203 18.13 -13.25 3.28
N GLN A 204 17.61 -14.09 2.37
CA GLN A 204 16.15 -14.19 2.11
C GLN A 204 15.37 -14.62 3.35
N THR A 205 15.89 -15.61 4.09
CA THR A 205 15.26 -16.08 5.33
C THR A 205 15.27 -14.98 6.40
N ASN A 206 16.38 -14.28 6.56
CA ASN A 206 16.51 -13.17 7.50
C ASN A 206 15.57 -12.01 7.13
N ALA A 207 15.47 -11.67 5.84
CA ALA A 207 14.55 -10.67 5.34
C ALA A 207 13.10 -11.06 5.64
N LEU A 208 12.67 -12.27 5.26
CA LEU A 208 11.30 -12.72 5.50
C LEU A 208 10.96 -12.80 6.99
N ALA A 209 11.92 -13.21 7.84
CA ALA A 209 11.74 -13.23 9.30
C ALA A 209 11.59 -11.82 9.91
N ALA A 210 12.15 -10.79 9.29
CA ALA A 210 12.00 -9.40 9.70
C ALA A 210 10.61 -8.82 9.37
N ASN A 211 9.82 -9.48 8.51
CA ASN A 211 8.45 -9.05 8.26
C ASN A 211 7.59 -9.20 9.54
N PRO A 212 6.92 -8.14 10.01
CA PRO A 212 6.13 -8.19 11.24
C PRO A 212 4.94 -9.17 11.20
N LEU A 213 4.52 -9.62 10.01
CA LEU A 213 3.49 -10.65 9.84
C LEU A 213 4.04 -12.08 9.91
N VAL A 214 5.37 -12.26 9.88
CA VAL A 214 6.05 -13.56 9.94
C VAL A 214 6.78 -13.72 11.27
N ALA A 215 7.62 -12.74 11.63
CA ALA A 215 8.32 -12.56 12.91
C ALA A 215 9.18 -13.73 13.46
N HIS A 216 9.22 -14.88 12.77
CA HIS A 216 9.89 -16.09 13.24
C HIS A 216 10.72 -16.74 12.14
N HIS A 217 12.01 -16.96 12.41
CA HIS A 217 12.97 -17.57 11.47
C HIS A 217 12.50 -18.94 10.97
N THR A 218 12.04 -19.82 11.88
CA THR A 218 11.53 -21.15 11.53
C THR A 218 10.32 -21.09 10.60
N LEU A 219 9.43 -20.10 10.79
CA LEU A 219 8.29 -19.90 9.91
C LEU A 219 8.74 -19.37 8.55
N ALA A 220 9.65 -18.40 8.53
CA ALA A 220 10.22 -17.84 7.31
C ALA A 220 10.89 -18.94 6.45
N LYS A 221 11.72 -19.80 7.06
CA LYS A 221 12.37 -20.91 6.35
C LYS A 221 11.34 -21.85 5.70
N ARG A 222 10.33 -22.27 6.45
CA ARG A 222 9.24 -23.12 5.93
C ARG A 222 8.44 -22.46 4.80
N MET A 223 8.22 -21.14 4.89
CA MET A 223 7.53 -20.38 3.85
C MET A 223 8.37 -20.33 2.58
N LEU A 224 9.68 -20.11 2.68
CA LEU A 224 10.60 -20.12 1.54
C LEU A 224 10.70 -21.51 0.91
N GLU A 225 10.87 -22.57 1.70
CA GLU A 225 10.89 -23.95 1.19
C GLU A 225 9.62 -24.29 0.39
N ARG A 226 8.46 -23.90 0.90
CA ARG A 226 7.19 -24.05 0.18
C ARG A 226 7.13 -23.20 -1.08
N ALA A 227 7.61 -21.95 -1.01
CA ALA A 227 7.61 -21.05 -2.15
C ALA A 227 8.54 -21.56 -3.27
N SER A 228 9.74 -22.03 -2.94
CA SER A 228 10.66 -22.66 -3.90
C SER A 228 10.03 -23.90 -4.54
N ALA A 229 9.41 -24.79 -3.76
CA ALA A 229 8.75 -25.97 -4.30
C ALA A 229 7.59 -25.64 -5.27
N SER A 230 6.92 -24.49 -5.08
CA SER A 230 5.78 -24.07 -5.92
C SER A 230 6.18 -23.15 -7.08
N TYR A 231 7.23 -22.35 -6.93
CA TYR A 231 7.51 -21.20 -7.80
C TYR A 231 8.98 -21.10 -8.22
N ASP A 232 9.76 -22.17 -8.06
CA ASP A 232 11.23 -22.25 -8.24
C ASP A 232 11.82 -21.27 -9.27
N THR A 233 11.33 -21.30 -10.51
CA THR A 233 11.83 -20.45 -11.61
C THR A 233 11.69 -18.94 -11.39
N LEU A 234 10.77 -18.52 -10.51
CA LEU A 234 10.51 -17.12 -10.16
C LEU A 234 11.36 -16.65 -8.97
N LEU A 235 11.85 -17.58 -8.15
CA LEU A 235 12.64 -17.31 -6.96
C LEU A 235 14.10 -17.65 -7.26
N ARG A 236 14.79 -16.76 -7.98
CA ARG A 236 16.21 -16.94 -8.32
C ARG A 236 17.05 -17.13 -7.05
N THR A 237 17.29 -18.37 -6.66
CA THR A 237 18.40 -18.75 -5.80
C THR A 237 19.54 -19.12 -6.73
N THR A 238 20.59 -18.30 -6.75
CA THR A 238 21.89 -18.77 -7.23
C THR A 238 22.34 -19.84 -6.24
N LEU A 239 22.18 -21.10 -6.62
CA LEU A 239 22.76 -22.25 -5.94
C LEU A 239 24.29 -22.19 -6.04
#